data_AF-A0AAW5JGC2-F1
#
_entry.id   AF-A0AAW5JGC2-F1
#
_cell.length_a   1.000
_cell.length_b   1.000
_cell.length_c   1.000
_cell.angle_alpha   90.00
_cell.angle_beta   90.00
_cell.angle_gamma   90.00
#
_symmetry.space_group_name_H-M   'P 1'
#
loop_
_entity.id
_entity.type
_entity.pdbx_description
1 polymer ?
#
loop_
_entity_poly.entity_id
_entity_poly.type
_entity_poly.pdbx_seq_one_letter_code
_entity_poly.pdbx_strand_id
1 'polypeptide(L)' 'MEHRLYDVNGGALTDVERLELARLLIKAGYTVSLGRDKSSGKLRKYIEIGGLQNE' A
#
# COMPACT_ATOMS: atom_id res chain seq x y z
N MET A 1 -11.90 -8.97 1.17
CA MET A 1 -12.08 -7.59 0.63
C MET A 1 -10.70 -7.01 0.42
N GLU A 2 -10.38 -6.55 -0.80
CA GLU A 2 -9.06 -6.02 -1.15
C GLU A 2 -9.14 -4.48 -1.17
N HIS A 3 -8.32 -3.82 -0.34
CA HIS A 3 -8.29 -2.36 -0.24
C HIS A 3 -6.96 -1.82 -0.77
N ARG A 4 -7.02 -0.85 -1.69
CA ARG A 4 -5.84 -0.17 -2.24
C ARG A 4 -5.68 1.21 -1.63
N LEU A 5 -4.57 1.43 -0.95
CA LEU A 5 -4.14 2.73 -0.46
C LEU A 5 -3.23 3.36 -1.50
N TYR A 6 -3.70 4.45 -2.10
CA TYR A 6 -2.94 5.24 -3.07
C TYR A 6 -2.24 6.40 -2.38
N ASP A 7 -1.14 6.84 -2.97
CA ASP A 7 -0.49 8.10 -2.61
C ASP A 7 -1.47 9.28 -2.73
N VAL A 8 -1.64 10.05 -1.65
CA VAL A 8 -2.62 11.15 -1.59
C VAL A 8 -1.97 12.42 -2.13
N ASN A 9 -2.59 13.05 -3.14
CA ASN A 9 -2.10 14.31 -3.72
C ASN A 9 -1.97 15.39 -2.63
N GLY A 10 -0.73 15.72 -2.25
CA GLY A 10 -0.42 16.81 -1.32
C GLY A 10 0.66 16.48 -0.30
N GLY A 11 0.90 15.19 -0.04
CA GLY A 11 1.96 14.70 0.85
C GLY A 11 2.25 13.26 0.47
N ALA A 12 3.16 13.08 -0.48
CA ALA A 12 3.51 11.76 -0.98
C ALA A 12 4.08 10.93 0.17
N LEU A 13 3.53 9.74 0.42
CA LEU A 13 4.19 8.72 1.22
C LEU A 13 5.50 8.41 0.52
N THR A 14 6.61 8.84 1.12
CA THR A 14 7.93 8.50 0.62
C THR A 14 8.08 6.99 0.52
N ASP A 15 9.03 6.49 -0.29
CA ASP A 15 9.27 5.05 -0.37
C ASP A 15 9.56 4.43 1.02
N VAL A 16 10.17 5.20 1.92
CA VAL A 16 10.44 4.79 3.31
C VAL A 16 9.14 4.65 4.09
N GLU A 17 8.29 5.67 4.11
CA GLU A 17 7.01 5.62 4.84
C GLU A 17 6.09 4.53 4.28
N ARG A 18 6.09 4.32 2.95
CA ARG A 18 5.33 3.23 2.32
C ARG A 18 5.79 1.86 2.82
N LEU A 19 7.10 1.66 2.96
CA LEU A 19 7.68 0.41 3.47
C LEU A 19 7.38 0.21 4.96
N GLU A 20 7.47 1.27 5.76
CA GLU A 20 7.14 1.22 7.19
C GLU A 20 5.66 0.87 7.40
N LEU A 21 4.76 1.50 6.64
CA LEU A 21 3.33 1.21 6.68
C LEU A 21 3.04 -0.24 6.27
N ALA A 22 3.67 -0.73 5.20
CA ALA A 22 3.54 -2.13 4.78
C ALA A 22 4.00 -3.10 5.87
N ARG A 23 5.12 -2.80 6.54
CA ARG A 23 5.64 -3.60 7.64
C ARG A 23 4.70 -3.64 8.85
N LEU A 24 4.07 -2.51 9.18
CA LEU A 24 3.07 -2.44 10.25
C LEU A 24 1.83 -3.28 9.93
N LEU A 25 1.34 -3.20 8.70
CA LEU A 25 0.19 -3.98 8.24
C LEU A 25 0.47 -5.49 8.27
N ILE A 26 1.66 -5.91 7.84
CA ILE A 26 2.10 -7.32 7.96
C ILE A 26 2.15 -7.75 9.43
N LYS A 27 2.70 -6.94 10.32
CA LYS A 27 2.72 -7.23 11.77
C LYS A 27 1.33 -7.32 12.40
N ALA A 28 0.38 -6.54 11.88
CA ALA A 28 -1.02 -6.60 12.29
C ALA A 28 -1.77 -7.81 11.69
N GLY A 29 -1.08 -8.65 10.91
CA GLY A 29 -1.61 -9.89 10.36
C GLY A 29 -2.28 -9.74 9.01
N TYR A 30 -2.19 -8.58 8.35
CA TYR A 30 -2.75 -8.38 7.01
C TYR A 30 -1.79 -8.88 5.93
N THR A 31 -2.36 -9.43 4.86
CA THR A 31 -1.62 -9.60 3.61
C THR A 31 -1.38 -8.24 2.96
N VAL A 32 -0.15 -7.97 2.53
CA VAL A 32 0.21 -6.69 1.91
C VAL A 32 0.96 -6.92 0.60
N SER A 33 0.53 -6.21 -0.44
CA SER A 33 1.18 -6.16 -1.75
C SER A 33 1.55 -4.72 -2.11
N LEU A 34 2.75 -4.51 -2.64
CA LEU A 34 3.21 -3.20 -3.10
C LEU A 34 3.13 -3.14 -4.63
N GLY A 35 2.42 -2.15 -5.16
CA GLY A 35 2.21 -2.02 -6.60
C GLY A 35 2.47 -0.61 -7.12
N ARG A 36 2.47 -0.52 -8.46
CA ARG A 36 2.53 0.75 -9.19
C ARG A 36 1.49 0.70 -10.30
N ASP A 37 0.67 1.73 -10.37
CA ASP A 37 -0.34 1.90 -11.40
C ASP A 37 -0.02 3.12 -12.26
N LYS A 38 -0.35 3.06 -13.55
CA LYS A 38 -0.29 4.23 -14.43
C LYS A 38 -1.69 4.77 -14.62
N SER A 39 -2.12 5.62 -13.70
CA SER A 39 -3.41 6.33 -13.82
C SER A 39 -3.18 7.73 -14.37
N SER A 40 -3.87 8.07 -15.47
CA SER A 40 -3.82 9.39 -16.13
C SER A 40 -2.39 9.91 -16.41
N GLY A 41 -1.51 9.05 -16.92
CA GLY A 41 -0.15 9.41 -17.33
C GLY A 41 0.85 9.61 -16.18
N LYS A 42 0.44 9.50 -14.91
CA LYS A 42 1.32 9.56 -13.75
C LYS A 42 1.46 8.16 -13.12
N LEU A 43 2.70 7.75 -12.87
CA LEU A 43 3.00 6.57 -12.07
C LEU A 43 2.60 6.83 -10.62
N ARG A 44 1.60 6.10 -10.13
CA ARG A 44 1.17 6.13 -8.73
C ARG A 44 1.57 4.83 -8.05
N LYS A 45 2.25 4.92 -6.92
CA LYS A 45 2.55 3.78 -6.06
C LYS A 45 1.34 3.53 -5.16
N TYR A 46 1.09 2.26 -4.83
CA TYR A 46 0.02 1.89 -3.91
C TYR A 46 0.43 0.73 -3.01
N ILE A 47 -0.23 0.63 -1.86
CA ILE A 47 -0.22 -0.53 -0.97
C ILE A 47 -1.59 -1.20 -1.11
N GLU A 48 -1.61 -2.47 -1.48
CA GLU A 48 -2.81 -3.30 -1.51
C GLU A 48 -2.85 -4.17 -0.26
N ILE A 49 -3.97 -4.11 0.45
CA ILE A 49 -4.21 -4.83 1.70
C ILE A 49 -5.23 -5.93 1.40
N GLY A 50 -4.80 -7.17 1.58
CA GLY A 50 -5.62 -8.38 1.46
C GLY A 50 -6.16 -8.84 2.81
N GLY A 51 -6.71 -10.06 2.84
CA GLY A 51 -7.25 -10.68 4.06
C GLY A 51 -6.19 -10.94 5.14
N LEU A 52 -6.67 -11.29 6.34
CA LEU A 52 -5.84 -11.71 7.47
C LEU A 52 -5.12 -13.02 7.10
N GLN A 53 -3.81 -13.08 7.31
CA GLN A 53 -2.98 -14.27 7.01
C GLN A 53 -3.07 -15.37 8.07
N ASN A 54 -3.68 -15.07 9.22
CA ASN A 54 -3.84 -16.03 10.31
C ASN A 54 -5.29 -16.53 10.31
N GLU A 55 -5.57 -17.50 9.45
CA GLU A 55 -6.73 -18.38 9.55
C GLU A 55 -6.24 -19.83 9.54
#